data_AF-A0A017T244-F1
#
_entry.id   AF-A0A017T244-F1
#
_cell.length_a   1.000
_cell.length_b   1.000
_cell.length_c   1.000
_cell.angle_alpha   90.00
_cell.angle_beta   90.00
_cell.angle_gamma   90.00
#
_symmetry.space_group_name_H-M   'P 1'
#
loop_
_entity.id
_entity.type
_entity.pdbx_description
1 polymer ?
#
loop_
_entity_poly.entity_id
_entity_poly.type
_entity_poly.pdbx_seq_one_letter_code
_entity_poly.pdbx_strand_id
1 'polypeptide(L)'
;MRRTMMGFALLSMSIFAGLFAGGCDDVDELVNCQEICQNYADCVDSEYDVEGCRNECETKSDNDKDYASDANVCEACLDGKACAEQIECFDDCPVIL
;
A
#
# COMPACT_ATOMS: atom_id res chain seq x y z
N MET A 1 30.59 34.67 32.90
CA MET A 1 29.88 35.96 33.05
C MET A 1 29.34 36.38 31.69
N ARG A 2 28.01 36.62 31.63
CA ARG A 2 27.27 37.56 30.76
C ARG A 2 27.40 37.41 29.22
N ARG A 3 26.33 36.95 28.55
CA ARG A 3 25.24 37.73 27.87
C ARG A 3 25.55 37.78 26.37
N THR A 4 24.71 37.24 25.48
CA THR A 4 23.44 37.87 25.08
C THR A 4 22.35 36.88 24.65
N MET A 5 21.14 37.18 25.13
CA MET A 5 19.82 36.65 24.77
C MET A 5 19.21 37.51 23.64
N MET A 6 18.11 37.02 23.02
CA MET A 6 17.14 37.72 22.13
C MET A 6 17.55 37.81 20.64
N GLY A 7 16.72 37.53 19.64
CA GLY A 7 15.30 37.19 19.58
C GLY A 7 14.82 37.15 18.11
N PHE A 8 13.75 36.38 17.88
CA PHE A 8 12.74 36.42 16.80
C PHE A 8 12.91 37.39 15.60
N ALA A 9 12.89 36.83 14.38
CA ALA A 9 12.15 37.30 13.19
C ALA A 9 12.40 36.31 12.03
N LEU A 10 11.49 35.37 11.72
CA LEU A 10 10.41 35.51 10.73
C LEU A 10 10.81 36.24 9.44
N LEU A 11 11.07 35.46 8.37
CA LEU A 11 10.70 35.68 6.95
C LEU A 11 11.74 35.08 5.99
N SER A 12 11.48 33.89 5.47
CA SER A 12 11.90 33.56 4.10
C SER A 12 10.97 32.50 3.51
N MET A 13 10.09 33.01 2.66
CA MET A 13 9.27 32.31 1.68
C MET A 13 10.10 31.30 0.89
N SER A 14 9.66 30.04 0.81
CA SER A 14 10.06 29.11 -0.24
C SER A 14 8.90 28.16 -0.50
N ILE A 15 8.16 28.51 -1.55
CA ILE A 15 7.17 27.68 -2.19
C ILE A 15 7.90 26.44 -2.72
N PHE A 16 7.47 25.25 -2.28
CA PHE A 16 7.57 24.04 -3.10
C PHE A 16 6.22 23.34 -3.07
N ALA A 17 5.24 24.00 -3.68
CA ALA A 17 4.12 23.31 -4.29
C ALA A 17 4.64 22.76 -5.63
N GLY A 18 4.63 21.43 -5.79
CA GLY A 18 4.92 20.79 -7.08
C GLY A 18 6.05 19.76 -7.04
N LEU A 19 5.84 18.65 -6.34
CA LEU A 19 6.35 17.33 -6.76
C LEU A 19 5.26 16.27 -6.55
N PHE A 20 4.12 16.48 -7.19
CA PHE A 20 3.23 15.40 -7.63
C PHE A 20 3.52 15.11 -9.11
N ALA A 21 4.81 14.91 -9.44
CA ALA A 21 5.28 14.69 -10.80
C ALA A 21 6.65 13.97 -10.83
N GLY A 22 6.79 12.93 -10.02
CA GLY A 22 7.41 11.68 -10.46
C GLY A 22 6.36 10.65 -10.05
N GLY A 23 5.64 10.02 -10.98
CA GLY A 23 6.21 8.80 -11.53
C GLY A 23 6.68 7.97 -10.35
N CYS A 24 5.77 7.20 -9.74
CA CYS A 24 6.23 5.95 -9.14
C CYS A 24 6.96 5.29 -10.31
N ASP A 25 8.29 5.38 -10.30
CA ASP A 25 9.12 4.55 -11.17
C ASP A 25 8.48 3.16 -11.06
N ASP A 26 8.22 2.52 -12.21
CA ASP A 26 7.94 1.10 -12.29
C ASP A 26 9.17 0.35 -11.73
N VAL A 27 9.41 0.46 -10.43
CA VAL A 27 10.06 -0.58 -9.66
C VAL A 27 9.10 -1.73 -9.81
N ASP A 28 9.59 -2.89 -10.29
CA ASP A 28 8.88 -4.15 -10.18
C ASP A 28 8.56 -4.38 -8.69
N GLU A 29 7.49 -3.75 -8.20
CA GLU A 29 7.03 -3.90 -6.84
C GLU A 29 6.34 -5.25 -6.83
N LEU A 30 7.08 -6.22 -6.31
CA LEU A 30 6.61 -7.59 -6.19
C LEU A 30 5.41 -7.59 -5.27
N VAL A 31 4.23 -7.80 -5.85
CA VAL A 31 2.97 -7.95 -5.13
C VAL A 31 3.13 -9.04 -4.07
N ASN A 32 2.89 -8.69 -2.81
CA ASN A 32 2.92 -9.65 -1.71
C ASN A 32 1.59 -10.40 -1.62
N CYS A 33 1.36 -11.30 -2.59
CA CYS A 33 0.17 -12.14 -2.65
C CYS A 33 -0.09 -12.93 -1.35
N GLN A 34 0.97 -13.33 -0.64
CA GLN A 34 0.86 -14.03 0.63
C GLN A 34 0.19 -13.16 1.71
N GLU A 35 0.52 -11.87 1.76
CA GLU A 35 -0.04 -10.94 2.72
C GLU A 35 -1.51 -10.64 2.43
N ILE A 36 -1.86 -10.40 1.16
CA ILE A 36 -3.26 -10.15 0.77
C ILE A 36 -4.14 -11.34 1.16
N CYS A 37 -3.76 -12.55 0.74
CA CYS A 37 -4.53 -13.76 1.00
C CYS A 37 -4.61 -14.09 2.50
N GLN A 38 -3.54 -13.84 3.27
CA GLN A 38 -3.54 -14.07 4.71
C GLN A 38 -4.45 -13.08 5.45
N ASN A 39 -4.40 -11.80 5.10
CA ASN A 39 -5.30 -10.79 5.68
C ASN A 39 -6.77 -11.15 5.41
N TYR A 40 -7.09 -11.63 4.21
CA TYR A 40 -8.45 -12.08 3.90
C TYR A 40 -8.87 -13.27 4.78
N ALA A 41 -7.99 -14.26 4.93
CA ALA A 41 -8.28 -15.40 5.79
C ALA A 41 -8.46 -15.00 7.27
N ASP A 42 -7.59 -14.11 7.76
CA ASP A 42 -7.59 -13.67 9.16
C ASP A 42 -8.82 -12.80 9.49
N CYS A 43 -9.28 -11.98 8.54
CA CYS A 43 -10.30 -10.97 8.77
C CYS A 43 -11.70 -11.34 8.26
N VAL A 44 -11.80 -12.18 7.23
CA VAL A 44 -13.06 -12.48 6.53
C VAL A 44 -13.43 -13.95 6.66
N ASP A 45 -12.53 -14.86 6.30
CA ASP A 45 -12.81 -16.31 6.29
C ASP A 45 -11.59 -17.15 6.70
N SER A 46 -11.60 -17.63 7.95
CA SER A 46 -10.49 -18.43 8.48
C SER A 46 -10.28 -19.78 7.80
N GLU A 47 -11.25 -20.27 7.00
CA GLU A 47 -11.13 -21.51 6.23
C GLU A 47 -10.69 -21.25 4.78
N TYR A 48 -10.41 -19.99 4.43
CA TYR A 48 -10.00 -19.59 3.09
C TYR A 48 -8.68 -20.26 2.66
N ASP A 49 -8.63 -20.72 1.41
CA ASP A 49 -7.45 -21.37 0.83
C ASP A 49 -6.37 -20.33 0.46
N VAL A 50 -5.59 -19.96 1.46
CA VAL A 50 -4.47 -19.01 1.32
C VAL A 50 -3.44 -19.49 0.30
N GLU A 51 -3.19 -20.80 0.21
CA GLU A 51 -2.21 -21.35 -0.72
C GLU A 51 -2.70 -21.26 -2.16
N GLY A 52 -3.96 -21.65 -2.40
CA GLY A 52 -4.62 -21.50 -3.70
C GLY A 52 -4.66 -20.04 -4.16
N CYS A 53 -5.10 -19.15 -3.27
CA CYS A 53 -5.14 -17.70 -3.52
C CYS A 53 -3.77 -17.14 -3.89
N ARG A 54 -2.72 -17.46 -3.11
CA ARG A 54 -1.35 -16.98 -3.37
C ARG A 54 -0.87 -17.44 -4.74
N ASN A 55 -1.01 -18.73 -5.04
CA ASN A 55 -0.52 -19.29 -6.30
C ASN A 55 -1.24 -18.67 -7.51
N GLU A 56 -2.54 -18.40 -7.39
CA GLU A 56 -3.32 -17.73 -8.43
C GLU A 56 -2.92 -16.26 -8.60
N CYS A 57 -2.76 -15.53 -7.49
CA CYS A 57 -2.30 -14.15 -7.50
C CYS A 57 -0.91 -14.00 -8.12
N GLU A 58 0.05 -14.85 -7.76
CA GLU A 58 1.40 -14.84 -8.34
C GLU A 58 1.32 -15.14 -9.84
N THR A 59 0.58 -16.19 -10.23
CA THR A 59 0.41 -16.55 -11.64
C THR A 59 -0.22 -15.43 -12.45
N LYS A 60 -1.28 -14.79 -11.96
CA LYS A 60 -1.95 -13.70 -12.68
C LYS A 60 -1.09 -12.45 -12.72
N SER A 61 -0.45 -12.07 -11.62
CA SER A 61 0.44 -10.90 -11.57
C SER A 61 1.63 -11.03 -12.53
N ASP A 62 2.19 -12.24 -12.67
CA ASP A 62 3.29 -12.50 -13.61
C ASP A 62 2.87 -12.39 -15.09
N ASN A 63 1.59 -12.64 -15.39
CA ASN A 63 1.09 -12.72 -16.77
C ASN A 63 0.26 -11.50 -17.19
N ASP A 64 -0.22 -10.70 -16.24
CA ASP A 64 -1.10 -9.56 -16.46
C ASP A 64 -0.67 -8.37 -15.59
N LYS A 65 -0.23 -7.30 -16.25
CA LYS A 65 0.23 -6.09 -15.57
C LYS A 65 -0.89 -5.30 -14.93
N ASP A 66 -2.09 -5.34 -15.49
CA ASP A 66 -3.24 -4.64 -14.93
C ASP A 66 -3.65 -5.37 -13.63
N TYR A 67 -3.65 -6.70 -13.65
CA TYR A 67 -3.84 -7.51 -12.44
C TYR A 67 -2.79 -7.21 -11.37
N ALA A 68 -1.51 -7.18 -11.74
CA ALA A 68 -0.42 -6.86 -10.82
C ALA A 68 -0.59 -5.46 -10.20
N SER A 69 -0.97 -4.47 -11.01
CA SER A 69 -1.26 -3.11 -10.54
C SER A 69 -2.42 -3.08 -9.55
N ASP A 70 -3.52 -3.77 -9.85
CA ASP A 70 -4.69 -3.81 -8.98
C ASP A 70 -4.38 -4.56 -7.67
N ALA A 71 -3.60 -5.65 -7.74
CA ALA A 71 -3.17 -6.38 -6.56
C ALA A 71 -2.20 -5.57 -5.68
N ASN A 72 -1.32 -4.75 -6.28
CA ASN A 72 -0.47 -3.81 -5.54
C ASN A 72 -1.29 -2.73 -4.83
N VAL A 73 -2.31 -2.17 -5.50
CA VAL A 73 -3.23 -1.18 -4.88
C VAL A 73 -3.96 -1.81 -3.69
N CYS A 74 -4.42 -3.05 -3.84
CA CYS A 74 -5.04 -3.82 -2.77
C CYS A 74 -4.08 -4.00 -1.59
N GLU A 75 -2.85 -4.48 -1.82
CA GLU A 75 -1.82 -4.64 -0.80
C GLU A 75 -1.55 -3.33 -0.04
N ALA A 76 -1.33 -2.24 -0.77
CA ALA A 76 -1.07 -0.93 -0.18
C ALA A 76 -2.26 -0.41 0.64
N CYS A 77 -3.49 -0.79 0.29
CA CYS A 77 -4.66 -0.49 1.10
C CYS A 77 -4.66 -1.29 2.41
N LEU A 78 -4.33 -2.59 2.37
CA LEU A 78 -4.34 -3.46 3.54
C LEU A 78 -3.24 -3.13 4.55
N ASP A 79 -2.10 -2.62 4.10
CA ASP A 79 -0.93 -2.36 4.94
C ASP A 79 -1.27 -1.49 6.17
N GLY A 80 -0.88 -1.99 7.34
CA GLY A 80 -1.07 -1.33 8.63
C GLY A 80 -2.52 -1.13 9.11
N LYS A 81 -3.53 -1.61 8.38
CA LYS A 81 -4.94 -1.52 8.76
C LYS A 81 -5.38 -2.67 9.66
N ALA A 82 -6.36 -2.42 10.54
CA ALA A 82 -7.04 -3.49 11.27
C ALA A 82 -8.15 -4.12 10.42
N CYS A 83 -8.58 -5.36 10.73
CA CYS A 83 -9.61 -6.08 9.98
C CYS A 83 -10.89 -5.26 9.70
N ALA A 84 -11.35 -4.45 10.66
CA ALA A 84 -12.54 -3.62 10.48
C ALA A 84 -12.37 -2.54 9.39
N GLU A 85 -11.14 -2.08 9.15
CA GLU A 85 -10.79 -1.09 8.14
C GLU A 85 -10.34 -1.75 6.82
N GLN A 86 -9.87 -3.00 6.87
CA GLN A 86 -9.46 -3.78 5.70
C GLN A 86 -10.64 -4.25 4.84
N ILE A 87 -11.84 -4.41 5.42
CA ILE A 87 -13.04 -4.82 4.68
C ILE A 87 -13.31 -3.90 3.48
N GLU A 88 -13.08 -2.59 3.62
CA GLU A 88 -13.26 -1.63 2.53
C GLU A 88 -12.20 -1.76 1.42
N CYS A 89 -11.02 -2.32 1.74
CA CYS A 89 -9.97 -2.58 0.75
C CYS A 89 -10.28 -3.81 -0.10
N PHE A 90 -10.94 -4.82 0.49
CA PHE A 90 -11.21 -6.09 -0.16
C PHE A 90 -12.19 -6.00 -1.34
N ASP A 91 -13.06 -4.98 -1.39
CA ASP A 91 -13.98 -4.79 -2.51
C ASP A 91 -13.26 -4.57 -3.85
N ASP A 92 -12.04 -4.01 -3.83
CA ASP A 92 -11.24 -3.70 -5.02
C ASP A 92 -10.08 -4.69 -5.25
N CYS A 93 -9.97 -5.74 -4.43
CA CYS A 93 -8.87 -6.71 -4.52
C CYS A 93 -9.16 -7.81 -5.57
N PRO A 94 -8.40 -7.90 -6.68
CA PRO A 94 -8.64 -8.88 -7.74
C PRO A 94 -8.22 -10.31 -7.34
N VAL A 95 -7.64 -10.47 -6.16
CA VAL A 95 -7.05 -11.70 -5.62
C VAL A 95 -8.06 -12.57 -4.89
N ILE A 96 -9.18 -11.99 -4.44
CA ILE A 96 -10.17 -12.63 -3.56
C ILE A 96 -11.57 -12.75 -4.20
N LEU A 97 -11.70 -12.37 -5.48
CA LEU A 97 -12.92 -12.37 -6.29
C LEU A 97 -12.99 -13.55 -7.26
#